data_AF-A0A849RKP5-F1
#
_entry.id   AF-A0A849RKP5-F1
#
_cell.length_a   1.000
_cell.length_b   1.000
_cell.length_c   1.000
_cell.angle_alpha   90.00
_cell.angle_beta   90.00
_cell.angle_gamma   90.00
#
_symmetry.space_group_name_H-M   'P 1'
#
loop_
_entity.id
_entity.type
_entity.pdbx_description
1 polymer ?
#
loop_
_entity_poly.entity_id
_entity_poly.type
_entity_poly.pdbx_seq_one_letter_code
_entity_poly.pdbx_strand_id
1 'polypeptide(L)'
;MAVVLIGLSLYLYAVELPQKESHERQDLDDKKVLLFDQEALSGLTIKSDQQQLVFARTAEKGWVLTSPLKTDADQREVQNLIRALVTGNVTRVVEDLQANLAPFGLDKPVTTITVTAGAAQETFSIGDSGPLSSTLYVLRGSDRKVLLTNLEPKDFVNKTLMTYRRKDLLQMSPSDVERVRLTYPTTEIVLYQGQEKPKSKWKIRYPIEAEADQTEVRALLFRLEDLKAMGIIDPGPERDVLALTLTAPKVKVTIHTADRDQTIKLYQPDPASGEAFAEISPIGPLYRVNPTTIRDLTKELFTFQDKRLLGIDYTDIAMLSVKTPTEQYVLINEQNEWVLEDRPTEKLDQQAIDLFMSRVANIPAEERVVKQAGPLAPYGLVTPAAEFIATGRNGKIAGKLSIGSHANGLAYAMGQRIPGVFQIRADLLTQIPAKKDLLALQTEKASAGR
;
A
#
# COMPACT_ATOMS: atom_id res chain seq x y z
N MET A 1 -16.69 -27.18 68.67
CA MET A 1 -16.01 -26.12 67.88
C MET A 1 -15.50 -26.65 66.54
N ALA A 2 -14.60 -27.63 66.50
CA ALA A 2 -14.03 -28.13 65.23
C ALA A 2 -15.06 -28.70 64.22
N VAL A 3 -16.06 -29.46 64.69
CA VAL A 3 -17.11 -30.04 63.81
C VAL A 3 -18.00 -28.96 63.18
N VAL A 4 -18.29 -27.87 63.92
CA VAL A 4 -19.08 -26.74 63.41
C VAL A 4 -18.29 -25.97 62.36
N LEU A 5 -16.99 -25.79 62.57
CA LEU A 5 -16.11 -25.14 61.59
C LEU A 5 -15.99 -25.98 60.31
N ILE A 6 -15.83 -27.31 60.42
CA ILE A 6 -15.79 -28.20 59.25
C ILE A 6 -17.12 -28.19 58.50
N GLY A 7 -18.26 -28.22 59.21
CA GLY A 7 -19.59 -28.12 58.61
C GLY A 7 -19.83 -26.78 57.91
N LEU A 8 -19.38 -25.67 58.51
CA LEU A 8 -19.46 -24.33 57.92
C LEU A 8 -18.56 -24.20 56.68
N SER A 9 -17.34 -24.74 56.73
CA SER A 9 -16.43 -24.77 55.58
C SER A 9 -16.98 -25.61 54.42
N LEU A 10 -17.61 -26.76 54.71
CA LEU A 10 -18.28 -27.59 53.69
C LEU A 10 -19.48 -26.87 53.08
N TYR A 11 -20.28 -26.16 53.89
CA TYR A 11 -21.42 -25.37 53.41
C TYR A 11 -20.98 -24.20 52.51
N LEU A 12 -19.97 -23.43 52.94
CA LEU A 12 -19.41 -22.32 52.16
C LEU A 12 -18.84 -22.79 50.81
N TYR A 13 -18.16 -23.94 50.80
CA TYR A 13 -17.58 -24.50 49.58
C TYR A 13 -18.62 -25.10 48.62
N ALA A 14 -19.62 -25.82 49.15
CA ALA A 14 -20.58 -26.56 48.32
C ALA A 14 -21.79 -25.74 47.86
N VAL A 15 -22.17 -24.68 48.60
CA VAL A 15 -23.39 -23.90 48.33
C VAL A 15 -23.07 -22.45 48.00
N GLU A 16 -22.32 -21.78 48.86
CA GLU A 16 -22.17 -20.32 48.80
C GLU A 16 -21.17 -19.86 47.72
N LEU A 17 -20.04 -20.57 47.53
CA LEU A 17 -19.11 -20.32 46.42
C LEU A 17 -19.77 -20.53 45.05
N PRO A 18 -20.41 -21.68 44.76
CA PRO A 18 -21.06 -21.91 43.47
C PRO A 18 -22.22 -20.92 43.19
N GLN A 19 -23.00 -20.56 44.23
CA GLN A 19 -24.04 -19.55 44.08
C GLN A 19 -23.45 -18.18 43.76
N LYS A 20 -22.43 -17.74 44.49
CA LYS A 20 -21.77 -16.45 44.22
C LYS A 20 -21.16 -16.40 42.83
N GLU A 21 -20.45 -17.46 42.41
CA GLU A 21 -19.92 -17.55 41.04
C GLU A 21 -21.03 -17.54 39.99
N SER A 22 -22.17 -18.20 40.26
CA SER A 22 -23.31 -18.17 39.33
C SER A 22 -23.97 -16.80 39.23
N HIS A 23 -24.10 -16.07 40.35
CA HIS A 23 -24.62 -14.70 40.36
C HIS A 23 -23.67 -13.73 39.67
N GLU A 24 -22.36 -13.82 39.93
CA GLU A 24 -21.35 -13.01 39.25
C GLU A 24 -21.34 -13.28 37.73
N ARG A 25 -21.51 -14.54 37.30
CA ARG A 25 -21.64 -14.88 35.87
C ARG A 25 -22.93 -14.31 35.26
N GLN A 26 -24.07 -14.43 35.95
CA GLN A 26 -25.33 -13.84 35.51
C GLN A 26 -25.24 -12.33 35.38
N ASP A 27 -24.64 -11.64 36.36
CA ASP A 27 -24.43 -10.18 36.32
C ASP A 27 -23.52 -9.75 35.16
N LEU A 28 -22.52 -10.57 34.82
CA LEU A 28 -21.65 -10.33 33.67
C LEU A 28 -22.38 -10.59 32.35
N ASP A 29 -23.20 -11.63 32.27
CA ASP A 29 -23.97 -11.99 31.08
C ASP A 29 -25.10 -10.99 30.81
N ASP A 30 -25.75 -10.49 31.85
CA ASP A 30 -26.77 -9.44 31.76
C ASP A 30 -26.20 -8.11 31.23
N LYS A 31 -24.90 -7.87 31.47
CA LYS A 31 -24.19 -6.69 30.95
C LYS A 31 -23.74 -6.84 29.50
N LYS A 32 -23.61 -8.05 28.95
CA LYS A 32 -23.15 -8.25 27.57
C LYS A 32 -24.32 -8.18 26.59
N VAL A 33 -24.10 -7.67 25.39
CA VAL A 33 -25.08 -7.78 24.29
C VAL A 33 -25.08 -9.18 23.69
N LEU A 34 -23.90 -9.70 23.35
CA LEU A 34 -23.72 -11.04 22.81
C LEU A 34 -23.06 -11.97 23.84
N LEU A 35 -23.68 -13.13 24.07
CA LEU A 35 -23.20 -14.14 25.02
C LEU A 35 -22.22 -15.15 24.40
N PHE A 36 -22.14 -15.22 23.07
CA PHE A 36 -21.21 -16.11 22.39
C PHE A 36 -19.82 -15.50 22.26
N ASP A 37 -18.80 -16.33 22.40
CA ASP A 37 -17.43 -15.96 22.08
C ASP A 37 -17.27 -15.75 20.57
N GLN A 38 -16.47 -14.73 20.20
CA GLN A 38 -16.19 -14.38 18.81
C GLN A 38 -15.71 -15.59 17.98
N GLU A 39 -14.90 -16.45 18.59
CA GLU A 39 -14.26 -17.58 17.92
C GLU A 39 -15.24 -18.71 17.61
N ALA A 40 -16.31 -18.83 18.39
CA ALA A 40 -17.37 -19.83 18.21
C ALA A 40 -18.33 -19.47 17.07
N LEU A 41 -18.32 -18.22 16.59
CA LEU A 41 -19.20 -17.77 15.51
C LEU A 41 -18.83 -18.43 14.18
N SER A 42 -19.81 -19.10 13.59
CA SER A 42 -19.74 -19.77 12.29
C SER A 42 -20.67 -19.17 11.24
N GLY A 43 -21.71 -18.44 11.65
CA GLY A 43 -22.69 -17.82 10.76
C GLY A 43 -23.10 -16.43 11.23
N LEU A 44 -23.45 -15.58 10.28
CA LEU A 44 -23.95 -14.22 10.52
C LEU A 44 -24.98 -13.89 9.44
N THR A 45 -26.18 -13.45 9.84
CA THR A 45 -27.20 -12.93 8.93
C THR A 45 -27.53 -11.51 9.34
N ILE A 46 -27.55 -10.60 8.36
CA ILE A 46 -27.91 -9.20 8.53
C ILE A 46 -29.11 -8.94 7.64
N LYS A 47 -30.23 -8.57 8.24
CA LYS A 47 -31.47 -8.27 7.53
C LYS A 47 -31.86 -6.81 7.75
N SER A 48 -31.89 -6.03 6.67
CA SER A 48 -32.46 -4.69 6.66
C SER A 48 -33.76 -4.66 5.85
N ASP A 49 -34.37 -3.48 5.74
CA ASP A 49 -35.50 -3.21 4.86
C ASP A 49 -35.16 -3.42 3.37
N GLN A 50 -33.91 -3.15 2.98
CA GLN A 50 -33.42 -3.25 1.61
C GLN A 50 -33.11 -4.68 1.19
N GLN A 51 -32.43 -5.46 2.05
CA GLN A 51 -31.93 -6.79 1.68
C GLN A 51 -31.56 -7.65 2.90
N GLN A 52 -31.41 -8.95 2.64
CA GLN A 52 -30.84 -9.91 3.57
C GLN A 52 -29.47 -10.38 3.07
N LEU A 53 -28.46 -10.20 3.93
CA LEU A 53 -27.09 -10.66 3.72
C LEU A 53 -26.84 -11.86 4.63
N VAL A 54 -26.34 -12.95 4.06
CA VAL A 54 -25.97 -14.15 4.82
C VAL A 54 -24.50 -14.42 4.64
N PHE A 55 -23.79 -14.64 5.73
CA PHE A 55 -22.37 -14.93 5.78
C PHE A 55 -22.12 -16.26 6.49
N ALA A 56 -21.15 -17.00 5.96
CA ALA A 56 -20.65 -18.22 6.57
C ALA A 56 -19.13 -18.11 6.75
N ARG A 57 -18.62 -18.62 7.87
CA ARG A 57 -17.18 -18.72 8.11
C ARG A 57 -16.64 -20.00 7.49
N THR A 58 -15.56 -19.86 6.73
CA THR A 58 -14.84 -20.94 6.06
C THR A 58 -13.41 -21.01 6.58
N ALA A 59 -12.81 -22.20 6.59
CA ALA A 59 -11.44 -22.38 7.07
C ALA A 59 -10.41 -21.69 6.16
N GLU A 60 -10.65 -21.66 4.85
CA GLU A 60 -9.69 -21.13 3.86
C GLU A 60 -9.78 -19.61 3.70
N LYS A 61 -10.98 -19.04 3.68
CA LYS A 61 -11.22 -17.63 3.30
C LYS A 61 -11.76 -16.76 4.43
N GLY A 62 -11.97 -17.32 5.62
CA GLY A 62 -12.70 -16.65 6.68
C GLY A 62 -14.17 -16.45 6.28
N TRP A 63 -14.72 -15.27 6.52
CA TRP A 63 -16.13 -14.95 6.25
C TRP A 63 -16.40 -14.80 4.75
N VAL A 64 -17.43 -15.48 4.25
CA VAL A 64 -17.86 -15.43 2.85
C VAL A 64 -19.34 -15.06 2.83
N LEU A 65 -19.72 -14.12 1.97
CA LEU A 65 -21.13 -13.83 1.71
C LEU A 65 -21.70 -14.95 0.84
N THR A 66 -22.79 -15.57 1.28
CA THR A 66 -23.47 -16.67 0.60
C THR A 66 -24.80 -16.27 -0.02
N SER A 67 -25.42 -15.18 0.44
CA SER A 67 -26.68 -14.63 -0.08
C SER A 67 -26.67 -13.10 0.01
N PRO A 68 -27.21 -12.35 -0.98
CA PRO A 68 -27.97 -12.82 -2.15
C PRO A 68 -27.12 -13.41 -3.28
N LEU A 69 -25.79 -13.24 -3.21
CA LEU A 69 -24.85 -13.89 -4.12
C LEU A 69 -23.66 -14.44 -3.33
N LYS A 70 -22.95 -15.40 -3.94
CA LYS A 70 -21.74 -15.97 -3.35
C LYS A 70 -20.52 -15.13 -3.71
N THR A 71 -19.89 -14.48 -2.74
CA THR A 71 -18.69 -13.66 -2.96
C THR A 71 -17.86 -13.52 -1.68
N ASP A 72 -16.57 -13.19 -1.84
CA ASP A 72 -15.68 -12.99 -0.70
C ASP A 72 -16.09 -11.71 0.08
N ALA A 73 -16.19 -11.81 1.40
CA ALA A 73 -16.52 -10.67 2.25
C ALA A 73 -15.27 -9.83 2.59
N ASP A 74 -15.46 -8.53 2.83
CA ASP A 74 -14.45 -7.72 3.50
C ASP A 74 -14.37 -8.19 4.96
N GLN A 75 -13.28 -8.90 5.27
CA GLN A 75 -13.08 -9.49 6.58
C GLN A 75 -13.07 -8.43 7.69
N ARG A 76 -12.54 -7.24 7.42
CA ARG A 76 -12.44 -6.17 8.41
C ARG A 76 -13.83 -5.65 8.76
N GLU A 77 -14.68 -5.42 7.76
CA GLU A 77 -16.05 -4.95 7.98
C GLU A 77 -16.90 -5.98 8.74
N VAL A 78 -16.80 -7.26 8.39
CA VAL A 78 -17.51 -8.33 9.12
C VAL A 78 -16.97 -8.47 10.55
N GLN A 79 -15.65 -8.43 10.74
CA GLN A 79 -15.03 -8.50 12.07
C GLN A 79 -15.35 -7.28 12.93
N ASN A 80 -15.46 -6.08 12.34
CA ASN A 80 -15.84 -4.86 13.05
C ASN A 80 -17.27 -5.00 13.61
N LEU A 81 -18.21 -5.50 12.80
CA LEU A 81 -19.57 -5.75 13.27
C LEU A 81 -19.61 -6.79 14.40
N ILE A 82 -18.91 -7.91 14.22
CA ILE A 82 -18.84 -8.96 15.25
C ILE A 82 -18.24 -8.40 16.54
N ARG A 83 -17.15 -7.62 16.44
CA ARG A 83 -16.52 -6.98 17.59
C ARG A 83 -17.47 -6.01 18.29
N ALA A 84 -18.24 -5.23 17.55
CA ALA A 84 -19.23 -4.32 18.11
C ALA A 84 -20.28 -5.09 18.94
N LEU A 85 -20.72 -6.26 18.47
CA LEU A 85 -21.65 -7.13 19.21
C LEU A 85 -21.01 -7.75 20.47
N VAL A 86 -19.77 -8.23 20.37
CA VAL A 86 -19.04 -8.88 21.47
C VAL A 86 -18.66 -7.90 22.58
N THR A 87 -18.23 -6.69 22.20
CA THR A 87 -17.80 -5.64 23.14
C THR A 87 -18.95 -4.73 23.59
N GLY A 88 -20.10 -4.83 22.91
CA GLY A 88 -21.32 -4.11 23.25
C GLY A 88 -21.85 -4.53 24.62
N ASN A 89 -22.20 -3.54 25.42
CA ASN A 89 -22.74 -3.70 26.76
C ASN A 89 -24.16 -3.13 26.87
N VAL A 90 -24.97 -3.80 27.68
CA VAL A 90 -26.26 -3.33 28.15
C VAL A 90 -26.02 -2.26 29.20
N THR A 91 -26.41 -1.03 28.91
CA THR A 91 -26.33 0.09 29.87
C THR A 91 -27.53 0.12 30.78
N ARG A 92 -28.69 -0.30 30.26
CA ARG A 92 -29.94 -0.37 31.01
C ARG A 92 -30.89 -1.38 30.36
N VAL A 93 -31.46 -2.26 31.18
CA VAL A 93 -32.64 -3.04 30.77
C VAL A 93 -33.85 -2.12 30.85
N VAL A 94 -34.62 -2.03 29.76
CA VAL A 94 -35.88 -1.29 29.74
C VAL A 94 -36.95 -2.26 30.23
N GLU A 95 -37.30 -2.16 31.50
CA GLU A 95 -38.33 -3.00 32.11
C GLU A 95 -39.73 -2.64 31.57
N ASP A 96 -40.52 -3.70 31.37
CA ASP A 96 -41.97 -3.70 31.19
C ASP A 96 -42.55 -3.20 29.86
N LEU A 97 -42.40 -3.95 28.76
CA LEU A 97 -43.13 -3.70 27.52
C LEU A 97 -43.41 -5.01 26.75
N GLN A 98 -44.29 -5.85 27.27
CA GLN A 98 -44.91 -6.92 26.46
C GLN A 98 -45.84 -6.37 25.34
N ALA A 99 -46.04 -5.05 25.22
CA ALA A 99 -47.09 -4.50 24.34
C ALA A 99 -46.67 -3.44 23.31
N ASN A 100 -45.54 -2.72 23.45
CA ASN A 100 -45.26 -1.62 22.50
C ASN A 100 -43.76 -1.41 22.16
N LEU A 101 -43.34 -1.94 21.02
CA LEU A 101 -41.98 -1.82 20.49
C LEU A 101 -41.75 -0.51 19.69
N ALA A 102 -42.82 0.19 19.31
CA ALA A 102 -42.75 1.37 18.45
C ALA A 102 -41.93 2.54 19.02
N PRO A 103 -41.97 2.88 20.34
CA PRO A 103 -41.18 3.98 20.90
C PRO A 103 -39.65 3.80 20.81
N PHE A 104 -39.21 2.59 20.47
CA PHE A 104 -37.80 2.20 20.38
C PHE A 104 -37.38 1.90 18.95
N GLY A 105 -38.26 2.09 17.96
CA GLY A 105 -38.02 1.68 16.57
C GLY A 105 -37.86 0.17 16.39
N LEU A 106 -38.39 -0.64 17.32
CA LEU A 106 -38.22 -2.11 17.32
C LEU A 106 -39.40 -2.85 16.68
N ASP A 107 -40.50 -2.16 16.36
CA ASP A 107 -41.59 -2.67 15.51
C ASP A 107 -41.17 -2.76 14.04
N LYS A 108 -40.31 -1.83 13.60
CA LYS A 108 -39.64 -1.81 12.31
C LYS A 108 -38.14 -1.57 12.54
N PRO A 109 -37.40 -2.61 12.98
CA PRO A 109 -35.99 -2.46 13.30
C PRO A 109 -35.20 -2.02 12.06
N VAL A 110 -34.24 -1.13 12.27
CA VAL A 110 -33.33 -0.64 11.23
C VAL A 110 -32.51 -1.80 10.66
N THR A 111 -32.17 -2.77 11.51
CA THR A 111 -31.51 -4.01 11.10
C THR A 111 -31.76 -5.09 12.14
N THR A 112 -31.94 -6.32 11.67
CA THR A 112 -31.94 -7.53 12.48
C THR A 112 -30.65 -8.31 12.21
N ILE A 113 -29.90 -8.62 13.26
CA ILE A 113 -28.70 -9.43 13.18
C ILE A 113 -28.95 -10.75 13.84
N THR A 114 -28.63 -11.83 13.13
CA THR A 114 -28.64 -13.17 13.67
C THR A 114 -27.22 -13.71 13.62
N VAL A 115 -26.71 -14.15 14.76
CA VAL A 115 -25.41 -14.83 14.84
C VAL A 115 -25.62 -16.32 15.09
N THR A 116 -24.75 -17.15 14.53
CA THR A 116 -24.78 -18.60 14.67
C THR A 116 -23.46 -19.08 15.24
N ALA A 117 -23.53 -19.87 16.31
CA ALA A 117 -22.40 -20.50 16.99
C ALA A 117 -22.66 -22.01 17.11
N GLY A 118 -22.17 -22.78 16.14
CA GLY A 118 -22.49 -24.21 16.05
C GLY A 118 -23.98 -24.45 15.85
N ALA A 119 -24.64 -25.10 16.81
CA ALA A 119 -26.08 -25.34 16.80
C ALA A 119 -26.91 -24.21 17.47
N ALA A 120 -26.25 -23.28 18.16
CA ALA A 120 -26.91 -22.17 18.83
C ALA A 120 -27.03 -20.95 17.92
N GLN A 121 -28.12 -20.20 18.09
CA GLN A 121 -28.41 -19.00 17.33
C GLN A 121 -28.96 -17.93 18.29
N GLU A 122 -28.54 -16.68 18.09
CA GLU A 122 -29.07 -15.52 18.80
C GLU A 122 -29.46 -14.45 17.79
N THR A 123 -30.56 -13.74 18.07
CA THR A 123 -31.06 -12.69 17.18
C THR A 123 -31.23 -11.38 17.93
N PHE A 124 -30.75 -10.30 17.32
CA PHE A 124 -30.82 -8.94 17.83
C PHE A 124 -31.57 -8.08 16.83
N SER A 125 -32.69 -7.49 17.24
CA SER A 125 -33.33 -6.43 16.46
C SER A 125 -32.81 -5.09 16.96
N ILE A 126 -32.22 -4.30 16.07
CA ILE A 126 -31.64 -3.01 16.35
C ILE A 126 -32.64 -1.92 15.97
N GLY A 127 -33.03 -1.11 16.96
CA GLY A 127 -34.00 -0.03 16.81
C GLY A 127 -33.35 1.35 16.73
N ASP A 128 -34.05 2.35 17.26
CA ASP A 128 -33.65 3.76 17.22
C ASP A 128 -32.47 4.07 18.16
N SER A 129 -31.85 5.23 17.91
CA SER A 129 -30.85 5.79 18.82
C SER A 129 -31.47 6.17 20.15
N GLY A 130 -30.77 5.85 21.23
CA GLY A 130 -31.18 6.21 22.58
C GLY A 130 -30.97 7.69 22.91
N PRO A 131 -31.35 8.13 24.12
CA PRO A 131 -31.25 9.52 24.54
C PRO A 131 -29.82 10.07 24.63
N LEU A 132 -28.83 9.19 24.72
CA LEU A 132 -27.41 9.52 24.74
C LEU A 132 -26.81 9.33 23.35
N SER A 133 -25.94 10.24 22.91
CA SER A 133 -25.11 10.01 21.73
C SER A 133 -24.33 8.70 21.94
N SER A 134 -24.32 7.80 20.95
CA SER A 134 -23.73 6.44 21.02
C SER A 134 -24.50 5.37 21.82
N THR A 135 -25.84 5.43 21.85
CA THR A 135 -26.65 4.32 22.35
C THR A 135 -27.70 3.87 21.33
N LEU A 136 -28.04 2.57 21.36
CA LEU A 136 -29.08 1.96 20.53
C LEU A 136 -30.00 1.10 21.40
N TYR A 137 -31.29 1.12 21.08
CA TYR A 137 -32.23 0.13 21.61
C TYR A 137 -32.07 -1.20 20.84
N VAL A 138 -32.01 -2.30 21.59
CA VAL A 138 -31.85 -3.65 21.07
C VAL A 138 -32.87 -4.58 21.70
N LEU A 139 -33.63 -5.31 20.89
CA LEU A 139 -34.42 -6.45 21.35
C LEU A 139 -33.57 -7.72 21.21
N ARG A 140 -33.26 -8.38 22.34
CA ARG A 140 -32.59 -9.68 22.34
C ARG A 140 -33.61 -10.81 22.20
N GLY A 141 -33.36 -11.73 21.29
CA GLY A 141 -34.30 -12.78 20.92
C GLY A 141 -34.50 -13.84 22.01
N SER A 142 -33.42 -14.26 22.67
CA SER A 142 -33.44 -15.33 23.69
C SER A 142 -34.31 -15.02 24.90
N ASP A 143 -34.20 -13.82 25.47
CA ASP A 143 -34.95 -13.41 26.67
C ASP A 143 -36.07 -12.40 26.39
N ARG A 144 -36.22 -11.97 25.13
CA ARG A 144 -37.21 -10.98 24.67
C ARG A 144 -37.15 -9.66 25.44
N LYS A 145 -35.97 -9.28 25.96
CA LYS A 145 -35.79 -7.99 26.66
C LYS A 145 -35.43 -6.88 25.69
N VAL A 146 -36.00 -5.69 25.94
CA VAL A 146 -35.56 -4.44 25.32
C VAL A 146 -34.41 -3.86 26.14
N LEU A 147 -33.29 -3.63 25.48
CA LEU A 147 -32.03 -3.25 26.09
C LEU A 147 -31.61 -1.90 25.51
N LEU A 148 -31.25 -0.96 26.37
CA LEU A 148 -30.43 0.17 25.96
C LEU A 148 -28.97 -0.28 26.00
N THR A 149 -28.27 -0.11 24.89
CA THR A 149 -26.89 -0.58 24.70
C THR A 149 -25.97 0.57 24.33
N ASN A 150 -24.67 0.42 24.54
CA ASN A 150 -23.64 1.35 24.06
C ASN A 150 -23.18 1.07 22.62
N LEU A 151 -24.00 0.36 21.83
CA LEU A 151 -23.69 0.10 20.44
C LEU A 151 -23.71 1.40 19.63
N GLU A 152 -22.73 1.56 18.73
CA GLU A 152 -22.61 2.76 17.91
C GLU A 152 -23.46 2.64 16.62
N PRO A 153 -24.35 3.60 16.32
CA PRO A 153 -25.19 3.57 15.11
C PRO A 153 -24.44 3.32 13.79
N LYS A 154 -23.21 3.83 13.66
CA LYS A 154 -22.38 3.70 12.45
C LYS A 154 -22.06 2.24 12.07
N ASP A 155 -22.10 1.32 13.04
CA ASP A 155 -21.77 -0.09 12.84
C ASP A 155 -22.97 -0.90 12.34
N PHE A 156 -24.19 -0.41 12.56
CA PHE A 156 -25.43 -1.15 12.31
C PHE A 156 -26.33 -0.49 11.25
N VAL A 157 -26.29 0.83 11.13
CA VAL A 157 -27.19 1.62 10.28
C VAL A 157 -26.56 1.88 8.90
N ASN A 158 -27.40 1.91 7.86
CA ASN A 158 -27.01 2.18 6.46
C ASN A 158 -25.93 1.23 5.90
N LYS A 159 -25.84 0.03 6.45
CA LYS A 159 -24.94 -1.01 5.93
C LYS A 159 -25.58 -1.67 4.71
N THR A 160 -24.82 -1.73 3.63
CA THR A 160 -25.26 -2.30 2.35
C THR A 160 -24.42 -3.52 1.98
N LEU A 161 -24.88 -4.29 0.99
CA LEU A 161 -24.07 -5.32 0.34
C LEU A 161 -22.65 -4.84 -0.01
N MET A 162 -22.53 -3.63 -0.57
CA MET A 162 -21.24 -3.04 -0.92
C MET A 162 -20.35 -2.75 0.30
N THR A 163 -20.93 -2.56 1.48
CA THR A 163 -20.14 -2.36 2.71
C THR A 163 -19.34 -3.60 3.06
N TYR A 164 -19.99 -4.78 2.98
CA TYR A 164 -19.39 -6.04 3.41
C TYR A 164 -18.72 -6.85 2.30
N ARG A 165 -18.80 -6.42 1.03
CA ARG A 165 -18.08 -7.09 -0.06
C ARG A 165 -16.63 -6.67 -0.09
N ARG A 166 -15.73 -7.62 -0.39
CA ARG A 166 -14.33 -7.27 -0.66
C ARG A 166 -14.25 -6.36 -1.88
N LYS A 167 -13.54 -5.25 -1.72
CA LYS A 167 -13.34 -4.24 -2.78
C LYS A 167 -11.98 -4.34 -3.44
N ASP A 168 -11.01 -5.01 -2.82
CA ASP A 168 -9.68 -5.20 -3.39
C ASP A 168 -9.76 -6.10 -4.63
N LEU A 169 -9.21 -5.61 -5.73
CA LEU A 169 -9.27 -6.27 -7.04
C LEU A 169 -8.16 -7.31 -7.22
N LEU A 170 -7.03 -7.11 -6.55
CA LEU A 170 -5.87 -7.98 -6.63
C LEU A 170 -5.55 -8.52 -5.24
N GLN A 171 -4.93 -9.69 -5.19
CA GLN A 171 -4.56 -10.38 -3.96
C GLN A 171 -3.10 -10.77 -4.08
N MET A 172 -2.25 -9.78 -3.81
CA MET A 172 -0.79 -9.88 -3.94
C MET A 172 -0.14 -9.03 -2.85
N SER A 173 1.02 -9.47 -2.36
CA SER A 173 1.92 -8.65 -1.56
C SER A 173 3.04 -8.14 -2.45
N PRO A 174 3.43 -6.84 -2.40
CA PRO A 174 4.52 -6.29 -3.22
C PRO A 174 5.85 -7.04 -3.08
N SER A 175 6.09 -7.68 -1.93
CA SER A 175 7.29 -8.49 -1.68
C SER A 175 7.37 -9.77 -2.50
N ASP A 176 6.22 -10.29 -2.91
CA ASP A 176 6.10 -11.64 -3.50
C ASP A 176 5.98 -11.56 -5.04
N VAL A 177 5.99 -10.35 -5.59
CA VAL A 177 5.88 -10.11 -7.03
C VAL A 177 7.25 -10.24 -7.69
N GLU A 178 7.36 -11.17 -8.62
CA GLU A 178 8.59 -11.42 -9.36
C GLU A 178 8.62 -10.69 -10.71
N ARG A 179 7.44 -10.49 -11.31
CA ARG A 179 7.32 -9.84 -12.62
C ARG A 179 5.98 -9.14 -12.78
N VAL A 180 6.01 -7.95 -13.38
CA VAL A 180 4.82 -7.19 -13.78
C VAL A 180 4.91 -6.89 -15.27
N ARG A 181 3.85 -7.22 -16.01
CA ARG A 181 3.68 -6.86 -17.42
C ARG A 181 2.55 -5.84 -17.55
N LEU A 182 2.88 -4.66 -18.05
CA LEU A 182 1.93 -3.61 -18.41
C LEU A 182 1.76 -3.63 -19.93
N THR A 183 0.63 -4.11 -20.42
CA THR A 183 0.31 -4.15 -21.85
C THR A 183 -0.60 -2.99 -22.20
N TYR A 184 -0.15 -2.12 -23.11
CA TYR A 184 -0.89 -0.98 -23.64
C TYR A 184 -1.34 -1.26 -25.08
N PRO A 185 -2.17 -0.40 -25.69
CA PRO A 185 -2.59 -0.59 -27.08
C PRO A 185 -1.43 -0.62 -28.10
N THR A 186 -0.34 0.10 -27.85
CA THR A 186 0.76 0.28 -28.82
C THR A 186 2.09 -0.34 -28.40
N THR A 187 2.23 -0.71 -27.13
CA THR A 187 3.50 -1.21 -26.57
C THR A 187 3.22 -2.01 -25.29
N GLU A 188 4.25 -2.66 -24.75
CA GLU A 188 4.20 -3.23 -23.41
C GLU A 188 5.47 -2.88 -22.65
N ILE A 189 5.39 -2.93 -21.32
CA ILE A 189 6.52 -2.78 -20.40
C ILE A 189 6.57 -4.02 -19.53
N VAL A 190 7.71 -4.70 -19.51
CA VAL A 190 7.93 -5.88 -18.67
C VAL A 190 8.98 -5.57 -17.62
N LEU A 191 8.54 -5.48 -16.37
CA LEU A 191 9.37 -5.30 -15.18
C LEU A 191 9.59 -6.67 -14.53
N TYR A 192 10.81 -6.95 -14.08
CA TYR A 192 11.14 -8.19 -13.39
C TYR A 192 12.15 -7.97 -12.27
N GLN A 193 12.08 -8.80 -11.24
CA GLN A 193 13.05 -8.80 -10.15
C GLN A 193 14.30 -9.60 -10.57
N GLY A 194 15.46 -8.98 -10.46
CA GLY A 194 16.75 -9.62 -10.76
C GLY A 194 17.08 -10.76 -9.79
N GLN A 195 17.92 -11.70 -10.21
CA GLN A 195 18.36 -12.86 -9.42
C GLN A 195 19.65 -12.58 -8.61
N GLU A 196 19.96 -11.30 -8.37
CA GLU A 196 21.22 -10.86 -7.77
C GLU A 196 21.16 -10.94 -6.24
N LYS A 197 22.19 -11.54 -5.61
CA LYS A 197 22.36 -11.57 -4.15
C LYS A 197 23.39 -10.53 -3.72
N PRO A 198 23.23 -9.84 -2.56
CA PRO A 198 22.23 -10.08 -1.51
C PRO A 198 20.90 -9.34 -1.70
N LYS A 199 20.80 -8.38 -2.63
CA LYS A 199 19.59 -7.59 -2.88
C LYS A 199 19.24 -7.62 -4.37
N SER A 200 18.13 -8.27 -4.68
CA SER A 200 17.52 -8.23 -6.01
C SER A 200 17.00 -6.84 -6.32
N LYS A 201 17.38 -6.30 -7.49
CA LYS A 201 16.87 -5.02 -8.01
C LYS A 201 15.85 -5.28 -9.13
N TRP A 202 14.87 -4.40 -9.24
CA TRP A 202 13.94 -4.39 -10.36
C TRP A 202 14.64 -3.94 -11.65
N LYS A 203 14.32 -4.62 -12.75
CA LYS A 203 14.85 -4.35 -14.08
C LYS A 203 13.73 -4.34 -15.10
N ILE A 204 14.00 -3.71 -16.24
CA ILE A 204 13.14 -3.71 -17.42
C ILE A 204 13.69 -4.76 -18.38
N ARG A 205 12.80 -5.63 -18.88
CA ARG A 205 13.12 -6.64 -19.90
C ARG A 205 12.65 -6.24 -21.30
N TYR A 206 11.55 -5.50 -21.40
CA TYR A 206 10.94 -5.09 -22.66
C TYR A 206 10.30 -3.70 -22.49
N PRO A 207 10.37 -2.81 -23.51
CA PRO A 207 10.91 -3.01 -24.88
C PRO A 207 12.43 -2.88 -24.98
N ILE A 208 13.09 -2.54 -23.89
CA ILE A 208 14.55 -2.48 -23.77
C ILE A 208 14.98 -3.28 -22.54
N GLU A 209 16.22 -3.74 -22.54
CA GLU A 209 16.86 -4.28 -21.35
C GLU A 209 17.59 -3.14 -20.61
N ALA A 210 17.13 -2.81 -19.40
CA ALA A 210 17.64 -1.69 -18.61
C ALA A 210 17.40 -1.87 -17.11
N GLU A 211 18.11 -1.11 -16.28
CA GLU A 211 17.78 -0.98 -14.86
C GLU A 211 16.46 -0.21 -14.71
N ALA A 212 15.63 -0.64 -13.74
CA ALA A 212 14.40 0.07 -13.42
C ALA A 212 14.63 1.04 -12.25
N ASP A 213 13.86 2.12 -12.23
CA ASP A 213 13.75 2.98 -11.06
C ASP A 213 13.03 2.22 -9.94
N GLN A 214 13.76 1.92 -8.86
CA GLN A 214 13.27 1.09 -7.76
C GLN A 214 12.10 1.76 -7.01
N THR A 215 12.08 3.09 -6.96
CA THR A 215 11.04 3.87 -6.28
C THR A 215 9.76 3.85 -7.10
N GLU A 216 9.85 4.05 -8.41
CA GLU A 216 8.69 4.03 -9.30
C GLU A 216 8.08 2.63 -9.43
N VAL A 217 8.89 1.57 -9.48
CA VAL A 217 8.38 0.20 -9.49
C VAL A 217 7.72 -0.14 -8.15
N ARG A 218 8.31 0.24 -7.02
CA ARG A 218 7.68 0.03 -5.70
C ARG A 218 6.35 0.78 -5.60
N ALA A 219 6.31 2.03 -6.05
CA ALA A 219 5.08 2.82 -6.06
C ALA A 219 4.00 2.21 -6.97
N LEU A 220 4.40 1.61 -8.10
CA LEU A 220 3.48 0.84 -8.96
C LEU A 220 2.89 -0.36 -8.23
N LEU A 221 3.72 -1.16 -7.54
CA LEU A 221 3.25 -2.34 -6.81
C LEU A 221 2.26 -1.98 -5.70
N PHE A 222 2.54 -0.93 -4.92
CA PHE A 222 1.60 -0.45 -3.90
C PHE A 222 0.29 0.04 -4.51
N ARG A 223 0.32 0.75 -5.65
CA ARG A 223 -0.92 1.15 -6.34
C ARG A 223 -1.75 -0.04 -6.82
N LEU A 224 -1.11 -1.13 -7.22
CA LEU A 224 -1.80 -2.37 -7.63
C LEU A 224 -2.38 -3.11 -6.42
N GLU A 225 -1.69 -3.13 -5.29
CA GLU A 225 -2.18 -3.68 -4.03
C GLU A 225 -3.40 -2.88 -3.51
N ASP A 226 -3.32 -1.55 -3.53
CA ASP A 226 -4.38 -0.65 -3.06
C ASP A 226 -5.55 -0.47 -4.03
N LEU A 227 -5.54 -1.18 -5.17
CA LEU A 227 -6.55 -1.04 -6.20
C LEU A 227 -7.91 -1.59 -5.73
N LYS A 228 -8.82 -0.66 -5.45
CA LYS A 228 -10.15 -0.93 -4.90
C LYS A 228 -11.28 -0.56 -5.86
N ALA A 229 -12.32 -1.37 -5.84
CA ALA A 229 -13.59 -1.08 -6.47
C ALA A 229 -14.31 0.06 -5.74
N MET A 230 -14.73 1.08 -6.51
CA MET A 230 -15.72 2.08 -6.10
C MET A 230 -17.16 1.58 -6.30
N GLY A 231 -17.34 0.65 -7.24
CA GLY A 231 -18.61 0.07 -7.63
C GLY A 231 -18.39 -1.34 -8.16
N ILE A 232 -19.38 -2.23 -8.02
CA ILE A 232 -19.34 -3.60 -8.56
C ILE A 232 -20.62 -3.81 -9.35
N ILE A 233 -20.48 -4.24 -10.59
CA ILE A 233 -21.57 -4.56 -11.51
C ILE A 233 -21.51 -6.07 -11.71
N ASP A 234 -22.40 -6.78 -11.01
CA ASP A 234 -22.44 -8.24 -11.01
C ASP A 234 -22.89 -8.82 -12.36
N PRO A 235 -22.56 -10.10 -12.67
CA PRO A 235 -23.01 -10.76 -13.88
C PRO A 235 -24.54 -10.66 -14.08
N GLY A 236 -24.95 -10.26 -15.28
CA GLY A 236 -26.35 -10.02 -15.63
C GLY A 236 -26.49 -9.08 -16.84
N PRO A 237 -27.73 -8.76 -17.28
CA PRO A 237 -27.96 -8.00 -18.50
C PRO A 237 -27.28 -6.63 -18.55
N GLU A 238 -27.28 -5.88 -17.43
CA GLU A 238 -26.61 -4.57 -17.33
C GLU A 238 -25.10 -4.71 -17.57
N ARG A 239 -24.47 -5.67 -16.90
CA ARG A 239 -23.05 -5.97 -17.05
C ARG A 239 -22.71 -6.38 -18.47
N ASP A 240 -23.53 -7.21 -19.09
CA ASP A 240 -23.25 -7.74 -20.43
C ASP A 240 -23.36 -6.66 -21.51
N VAL A 241 -24.35 -5.77 -21.41
CA VAL A 241 -24.46 -4.59 -22.29
C VAL A 241 -23.23 -3.68 -22.11
N LEU A 242 -22.82 -3.42 -20.87
CA LEU A 242 -21.64 -2.61 -20.61
C LEU A 242 -20.36 -3.27 -21.14
N ALA A 243 -20.18 -4.58 -20.94
CA ALA A 243 -19.01 -5.32 -21.38
C ALA A 243 -18.79 -5.23 -22.91
N LEU A 244 -19.86 -5.16 -23.70
CA LEU A 244 -19.78 -4.96 -25.16
C LEU A 244 -19.14 -3.61 -25.55
N THR A 245 -19.19 -2.61 -24.67
CA THR A 245 -18.55 -1.30 -24.90
C THR A 245 -17.06 -1.30 -24.51
N LEU A 246 -16.62 -2.27 -23.71
CA LEU A 246 -15.25 -2.38 -23.17
C LEU A 246 -14.35 -3.21 -24.09
N THR A 247 -14.14 -2.74 -25.32
CA THR A 247 -13.42 -3.52 -26.36
C THR A 247 -11.90 -3.35 -26.32
N ALA A 248 -11.39 -2.19 -25.89
CA ALA A 248 -9.97 -1.87 -25.87
C ALA A 248 -9.52 -1.39 -24.48
N PRO A 249 -8.79 -2.22 -23.70
CA PRO A 249 -8.26 -1.78 -22.42
C PRO A 249 -7.19 -0.70 -22.62
N LYS A 250 -7.20 0.32 -21.77
CA LYS A 250 -6.14 1.32 -21.69
C LYS A 250 -4.84 0.70 -21.19
N VAL A 251 -4.96 -0.25 -20.27
CA VAL A 251 -3.84 -1.07 -19.81
C VAL A 251 -4.37 -2.44 -19.35
N LYS A 252 -3.65 -3.49 -19.70
CA LYS A 252 -3.77 -4.83 -19.11
C LYS A 252 -2.54 -5.06 -18.24
N VAL A 253 -2.75 -5.29 -16.95
CA VAL A 253 -1.70 -5.59 -16.00
C VAL A 253 -1.72 -7.09 -15.71
N THR A 254 -0.57 -7.75 -15.89
CA THR A 254 -0.36 -9.14 -15.49
C THR A 254 0.75 -9.20 -14.46
N ILE A 255 0.43 -9.71 -13.28
CA ILE A 255 1.32 -9.84 -12.12
C ILE A 255 1.64 -11.31 -11.96
N HIS A 256 2.93 -11.62 -11.88
CA HIS A 256 3.45 -12.97 -11.64
C HIS A 256 4.04 -13.04 -10.24
N THR A 257 3.53 -13.96 -9.44
CA THR A 257 4.12 -14.37 -8.16
C THR A 257 4.53 -15.84 -8.25
N ALA A 258 5.24 -16.34 -7.23
CA ALA A 258 5.62 -17.75 -7.15
C ALA A 258 4.41 -18.71 -7.22
N ASP A 259 3.26 -18.29 -6.71
CA ASP A 259 2.06 -19.13 -6.61
C ASP A 259 1.19 -19.09 -7.88
N ARG A 260 1.01 -17.92 -8.48
CA ARG A 260 0.06 -17.72 -9.60
C ARG A 260 0.28 -16.45 -10.40
N ASP A 261 -0.30 -16.45 -11.60
CA ASP A 261 -0.55 -15.24 -12.38
C ASP A 261 -1.90 -14.61 -12.01
N GLN A 262 -1.91 -13.28 -11.85
CA GLN A 262 -3.12 -12.47 -11.77
C GLN A 262 -3.15 -11.48 -12.92
N THR A 263 -4.32 -11.31 -13.56
CA THR A 263 -4.49 -10.37 -14.67
C THR A 263 -5.69 -9.47 -14.41
N ILE A 264 -5.52 -8.19 -14.67
CA ILE A 264 -6.58 -7.19 -14.63
C ILE A 264 -6.52 -6.34 -15.90
N LYS A 265 -7.66 -6.12 -16.54
CA LYS A 265 -7.81 -5.20 -17.65
C LYS A 265 -8.53 -3.95 -17.15
N LEU A 266 -8.04 -2.80 -17.58
CA LEU A 266 -8.52 -1.51 -17.14
C LEU A 266 -8.97 -0.70 -18.36
N TYR A 267 -10.19 -0.18 -18.30
CA TYR A 267 -10.89 0.48 -19.40
C TYR A 267 -11.31 1.89 -19.01
N GLN A 268 -11.30 2.79 -19.99
CA GLN A 268 -11.83 4.13 -19.87
C GLN A 268 -12.44 4.50 -21.24
N PRO A 269 -13.71 4.15 -21.49
CA PRO A 269 -14.38 4.37 -22.78
C PRO A 269 -14.50 5.84 -23.12
N ASP A 270 -14.90 6.67 -22.15
CA ASP A 270 -14.97 8.12 -22.28
C ASP A 270 -14.10 8.79 -21.19
N PRO A 271 -12.95 9.40 -21.57
CA PRO A 271 -12.14 10.16 -20.63
C PRO A 271 -12.86 11.38 -20.02
N ALA A 272 -13.86 11.95 -20.71
CA ALA A 272 -14.60 13.11 -20.26
C ALA A 272 -15.71 12.77 -19.25
N SER A 273 -16.26 11.54 -19.29
CA SER A 273 -17.27 11.09 -18.34
C SER A 273 -16.72 10.88 -16.93
N GLY A 274 -15.40 10.71 -16.80
CA GLY A 274 -14.78 10.33 -15.54
C GLY A 274 -15.13 8.91 -15.09
N GLU A 275 -15.55 8.04 -16.01
CA GLU A 275 -15.81 6.63 -15.71
C GLU A 275 -14.61 5.76 -16.07
N ALA A 276 -14.23 4.87 -15.15
CA ALA A 276 -13.21 3.86 -15.40
C ALA A 276 -13.68 2.51 -14.85
N PHE A 277 -13.36 1.45 -15.59
CA PHE A 277 -13.79 0.09 -15.30
C PHE A 277 -12.62 -0.87 -15.25
N ALA A 278 -12.72 -1.91 -14.43
CA ALA A 278 -11.78 -3.02 -14.37
C ALA A 278 -12.47 -4.36 -14.57
N GLU A 279 -11.77 -5.29 -15.21
CA GLU A 279 -12.20 -6.65 -15.49
C GLU A 279 -11.08 -7.62 -15.10
N ILE A 280 -11.36 -8.54 -14.18
CA ILE A 280 -10.42 -9.60 -13.75
C ILE A 280 -10.75 -10.94 -14.43
N SER A 281 -12.03 -11.16 -14.75
CA SER A 281 -12.53 -12.37 -15.40
C SER A 281 -13.58 -12.03 -16.46
N PRO A 282 -13.55 -12.65 -17.66
CA PRO A 282 -14.51 -12.41 -18.73
C PRO A 282 -15.97 -12.72 -18.40
N ILE A 283 -16.22 -13.57 -17.39
CA ILE A 283 -17.56 -13.96 -16.92
C ILE A 283 -17.87 -13.41 -15.52
N GLY A 284 -16.93 -12.69 -14.92
CA GLY A 284 -17.06 -12.14 -13.59
C GLY A 284 -17.69 -10.73 -13.59
N PRO A 285 -17.79 -10.13 -12.39
CA PRO A 285 -18.22 -8.75 -12.25
C PRO A 285 -17.31 -7.77 -13.01
N LEU A 286 -17.88 -6.64 -13.40
CA LEU A 286 -17.12 -5.45 -13.76
C LEU A 286 -17.01 -4.53 -12.55
N TYR A 287 -15.87 -3.87 -12.40
CA TYR A 287 -15.60 -3.02 -11.25
C TYR A 287 -15.46 -1.58 -11.69
N ARG A 288 -16.22 -0.65 -11.10
CA ARG A 288 -15.95 0.78 -11.25
C ARG A 288 -14.73 1.12 -10.40
N VAL A 289 -13.76 1.81 -10.98
CA VAL A 289 -12.50 2.20 -10.31
C VAL A 289 -12.25 3.69 -10.46
N ASN A 290 -11.35 4.24 -9.64
CA ASN A 290 -10.97 5.64 -9.77
C ASN A 290 -10.23 5.87 -11.10
N PRO A 291 -10.68 6.80 -11.98
CA PRO A 291 -10.01 7.11 -13.23
C PRO A 291 -8.55 7.55 -13.09
N THR A 292 -8.17 8.14 -11.96
CA THR A 292 -6.76 8.51 -11.71
C THR A 292 -5.85 7.30 -11.73
N THR A 293 -6.33 6.13 -11.30
CA THR A 293 -5.60 4.86 -11.35
C THR A 293 -5.16 4.51 -12.77
N ILE A 294 -6.02 4.78 -13.77
CA ILE A 294 -5.69 4.52 -15.17
C ILE A 294 -4.48 5.36 -15.57
N ARG A 295 -4.52 6.66 -15.26
CA ARG A 295 -3.42 7.60 -15.56
C ARG A 295 -2.12 7.17 -14.90
N ASP A 296 -2.19 6.70 -13.65
CA ASP A 296 -1.03 6.26 -12.87
C ASP A 296 -0.44 4.92 -13.34
N LEU A 297 -1.21 4.10 -14.06
CA LEU A 297 -0.79 2.82 -14.62
C LEU A 297 -0.38 2.92 -16.11
N THR A 298 -0.75 4.02 -16.79
CA THR A 298 -0.37 4.33 -18.16
C THR A 298 0.85 5.24 -18.26
N LYS A 299 1.77 5.16 -17.29
CA LYS A 299 3.04 5.90 -17.33
C LYS A 299 3.94 5.40 -18.47
N GLU A 300 4.75 6.30 -19.00
CA GLU A 300 5.71 5.96 -20.05
C GLU A 300 6.88 5.12 -19.51
N LEU A 301 7.50 4.34 -20.42
CA LEU A 301 8.70 3.54 -20.12
C LEU A 301 9.79 4.33 -19.40
N PHE A 302 10.02 5.58 -19.82
CA PHE A 302 11.06 6.42 -19.24
C PHE A 302 10.83 6.74 -17.75
N THR A 303 9.58 6.67 -17.28
CA THR A 303 9.29 6.82 -15.84
C THR A 303 9.79 5.63 -15.04
N PHE A 304 9.68 4.41 -15.59
CA PHE A 304 10.12 3.19 -14.91
C PHE A 304 11.61 2.90 -15.08
N GLN A 305 12.30 3.59 -15.99
CA GLN A 305 13.73 3.39 -16.24
C GLN A 305 14.56 4.14 -15.18
N ASP A 306 15.65 3.55 -14.68
CA ASP A 306 16.61 4.29 -13.86
C ASP A 306 17.19 5.45 -14.68
N LYS A 307 16.92 6.68 -14.23
CA LYS A 307 17.27 7.92 -14.96
C LYS A 307 18.65 8.46 -14.60
N ARG A 308 19.42 7.78 -13.74
CA ARG A 308 20.76 8.23 -13.34
C ARG A 308 21.74 8.07 -14.51
N LEU A 309 22.30 9.18 -14.97
CA LEU A 309 23.16 9.18 -16.17
C LEU A 309 24.54 8.55 -15.94
N LEU A 310 25.12 8.73 -14.75
CA LEU A 310 26.38 8.08 -14.39
C LEU A 310 26.19 6.55 -14.28
N GLY A 311 25.06 6.13 -13.72
CA GLY A 311 24.61 4.74 -13.81
C GLY A 311 25.25 3.75 -12.82
N ILE A 312 25.96 4.27 -11.81
CA ILE A 312 26.53 3.50 -10.70
C ILE A 312 26.03 4.07 -9.37
N ASP A 313 25.88 3.21 -8.37
CA ASP A 313 25.66 3.66 -6.99
C ASP A 313 26.92 4.34 -6.45
N TYR A 314 26.77 5.46 -5.73
CA TYR A 314 27.92 6.19 -5.20
C TYR A 314 28.74 5.34 -4.22
N THR A 315 28.11 4.39 -3.53
CA THR A 315 28.79 3.46 -2.60
C THR A 315 29.67 2.42 -3.31
N ASP A 316 29.42 2.18 -4.60
CA ASP A 316 30.16 1.25 -5.45
C ASP A 316 31.31 1.92 -6.22
N ILE A 317 31.45 3.26 -6.13
CA ILE A 317 32.54 4.02 -6.76
C ILE A 317 33.81 3.86 -5.94
N ALA A 318 34.88 3.35 -6.58
CA ALA A 318 36.22 3.29 -5.99
C ALA A 318 37.08 4.48 -6.43
N MET A 319 36.84 5.01 -7.62
CA MET A 319 37.56 6.18 -8.14
C MET A 319 36.64 7.03 -9.01
N LEU A 320 36.71 8.35 -8.86
CA LEU A 320 36.01 9.30 -9.70
C LEU A 320 37.03 10.28 -10.31
N SER A 321 37.16 10.24 -11.63
CA SER A 321 37.87 11.27 -12.38
C SER A 321 36.92 12.43 -12.66
N VAL A 322 37.34 13.65 -12.34
CA VAL A 322 36.61 14.89 -12.61
C VAL A 322 37.43 15.73 -13.58
N LYS A 323 36.80 16.18 -14.65
CA LYS A 323 37.43 17.04 -15.65
C LYS A 323 36.50 18.20 -16.01
N THR A 324 37.00 19.41 -15.88
CA THR A 324 36.36 20.65 -16.34
C THR A 324 37.33 21.40 -17.26
N PRO A 325 36.92 22.52 -17.90
CA PRO A 325 37.84 23.34 -18.67
C PRO A 325 39.00 23.94 -17.86
N THR A 326 38.86 24.07 -16.54
CA THR A 326 39.82 24.75 -15.66
C THR A 326 40.61 23.80 -14.76
N GLU A 327 40.04 22.65 -14.40
CA GLU A 327 40.66 21.72 -13.46
C GLU A 327 40.45 20.26 -13.88
N GLN A 328 41.42 19.41 -13.52
CA GLN A 328 41.31 17.97 -13.61
C GLN A 328 41.90 17.35 -12.33
N TYR A 329 41.15 16.45 -11.71
CA TYR A 329 41.60 15.70 -10.53
C TYR A 329 40.90 14.35 -10.44
N VAL A 330 41.50 13.44 -9.68
CA VAL A 330 40.99 12.09 -9.45
C VAL A 330 40.88 11.86 -7.95
N LEU A 331 39.69 11.46 -7.52
CA LEU A 331 39.40 11.06 -6.15
C LEU A 331 39.40 9.53 -6.07
N ILE A 332 40.15 8.97 -5.14
CA ILE A 332 40.28 7.53 -4.90
C ILE A 332 39.75 7.23 -3.50
N ASN A 333 38.92 6.20 -3.37
CA ASN A 333 38.46 5.71 -2.09
C ASN A 333 39.46 4.66 -1.56
N GLU A 334 40.26 5.06 -0.58
CA GLU A 334 41.20 4.20 0.14
C GLU A 334 40.63 3.91 1.54
N GLN A 335 40.28 2.64 1.81
CA GLN A 335 39.80 2.21 3.14
C GLN A 335 38.59 3.04 3.68
N ASN A 336 37.65 3.42 2.80
CA ASN A 336 36.51 4.29 3.10
C ASN A 336 36.85 5.77 3.36
N GLU A 337 38.08 6.21 3.08
CA GLU A 337 38.45 7.63 3.04
C GLU A 337 38.78 8.03 1.60
N TRP A 338 38.27 9.17 1.17
CA TRP A 338 38.58 9.75 -0.13
C TRP A 338 39.89 10.53 -0.06
N VAL A 339 40.78 10.25 -1.00
CA VAL A 339 42.06 10.94 -1.19
C VAL A 339 42.20 11.43 -2.63
N LEU A 340 43.06 12.43 -2.84
CA LEU A 340 43.44 12.89 -4.18
C LEU A 340 44.57 12.02 -4.71
N GLU A 341 44.44 11.51 -5.94
CA GLU A 341 45.45 10.65 -6.58
C GLU A 341 46.85 11.27 -6.58
N ASP A 342 46.95 12.57 -6.88
CA ASP A 342 48.22 13.28 -6.97
C ASP A 342 48.69 13.88 -5.64
N ARG A 343 47.86 13.82 -4.59
CA ARG A 343 48.15 14.32 -3.24
C ARG A 343 47.54 13.42 -2.15
N PRO A 344 47.97 12.16 -2.03
CA PRO A 344 47.31 11.18 -1.17
C PRO A 344 47.47 11.48 0.33
N THR A 345 48.43 12.32 0.72
CA THR A 345 48.69 12.68 2.13
C THR A 345 47.91 13.90 2.62
N GLU A 346 47.24 14.65 1.73
CA GLU A 346 46.44 15.81 2.13
C GLU A 346 45.13 15.36 2.78
N LYS A 347 44.77 15.99 3.90
CA LYS A 347 43.48 15.72 4.55
C LYS A 347 42.36 16.44 3.81
N LEU A 348 41.38 15.67 3.35
CA LEU A 348 40.22 16.19 2.63
C LEU A 348 38.98 16.27 3.52
N ASP A 349 38.06 17.16 3.18
CA ASP A 349 36.71 17.22 3.73
C ASP A 349 35.87 16.07 3.17
N GLN A 350 35.83 14.96 3.92
CA GLN A 350 35.10 13.75 3.53
C GLN A 350 33.60 14.01 3.35
N GLN A 351 33.01 14.88 4.17
CA GLN A 351 31.58 15.15 4.11
C GLN A 351 31.23 15.93 2.83
N ALA A 352 32.06 16.90 2.44
CA ALA A 352 31.91 17.62 1.18
C ALA A 352 32.08 16.69 -0.03
N ILE A 353 33.05 15.76 0.03
CA ILE A 353 33.28 14.78 -1.04
C ILE A 353 32.10 13.83 -1.16
N ASP A 354 31.62 13.24 -0.07
CA ASP A 354 30.50 12.30 -0.11
C ASP A 354 29.23 12.95 -0.67
N LEU A 355 28.97 14.21 -0.30
CA LEU A 355 27.85 14.98 -0.86
C LEU A 355 28.03 15.20 -2.36
N PHE A 356 29.23 15.55 -2.81
CA PHE A 356 29.55 15.71 -4.23
C PHE A 356 29.40 14.40 -5.01
N MET A 357 29.96 13.29 -4.50
CA MET A 357 29.82 11.95 -5.07
C MET A 357 28.35 11.57 -5.23
N SER A 358 27.55 11.79 -4.18
CA SER A 358 26.11 11.50 -4.21
C SER A 358 25.37 12.32 -5.27
N ARG A 359 25.76 13.59 -5.50
CA ARG A 359 25.13 14.48 -6.49
C ARG A 359 25.46 14.03 -7.91
N VAL A 360 26.73 13.72 -8.18
CA VAL A 360 27.17 13.24 -9.50
C VAL A 360 26.54 11.88 -9.82
N ALA A 361 26.53 10.95 -8.86
CA ALA A 361 25.98 9.61 -9.08
C ALA A 361 24.45 9.59 -9.23
N ASN A 362 23.74 10.45 -8.50
CA ASN A 362 22.27 10.46 -8.48
C ASN A 362 21.64 11.51 -9.39
N ILE A 363 22.40 12.18 -10.27
CA ILE A 363 21.83 13.17 -11.17
C ILE A 363 20.80 12.53 -12.12
N PRO A 364 19.51 12.91 -12.01
CA PRO A 364 18.49 12.34 -12.85
C PRO A 364 18.46 13.04 -14.20
N ALA A 365 18.23 12.28 -15.27
CA ALA A 365 17.73 12.85 -16.51
C ALA A 365 16.29 13.35 -16.31
N GLU A 366 16.06 14.63 -16.57
CA GLU A 366 14.74 15.26 -16.50
C GLU A 366 13.96 14.94 -17.78
N GLU A 367 14.59 15.12 -18.93
CA GLU A 367 13.98 14.91 -20.24
C GLU A 367 14.96 14.27 -21.21
N ARG A 368 14.46 13.42 -22.11
CA ARG A 368 15.22 12.85 -23.23
C ARG A 368 15.03 13.72 -24.46
N VAL A 369 16.09 14.40 -24.89
CA VAL A 369 16.09 15.31 -26.05
C VAL A 369 16.21 14.52 -27.36
N VAL A 370 17.12 13.54 -27.40
CA VAL A 370 17.33 12.70 -28.59
C VAL A 370 17.51 11.24 -28.17
N LYS A 371 16.86 10.32 -28.89
CA LYS A 371 16.91 8.88 -28.62
C LYS A 371 18.22 8.20 -29.06
N GLN A 372 18.93 8.76 -30.04
CA GLN A 372 20.20 8.26 -30.55
C GLN A 372 21.19 9.41 -30.71
N ALA A 373 22.48 9.14 -30.58
CA ALA A 373 23.53 10.16 -30.68
C ALA A 373 23.58 10.73 -32.11
N GLY A 374 22.95 11.89 -32.32
CA GLY A 374 23.19 12.76 -33.47
C GLY A 374 24.47 13.59 -33.29
N PRO A 375 24.65 14.68 -34.05
CA PRO A 375 25.77 15.60 -33.85
C PRO A 375 25.81 16.10 -32.40
N LEU A 376 26.96 15.97 -31.73
CA LEU A 376 27.14 16.39 -30.33
C LEU A 376 27.38 17.89 -30.17
N ALA A 377 27.75 18.57 -31.26
CA ALA A 377 28.11 19.99 -31.27
C ALA A 377 26.98 20.93 -30.79
N PRO A 378 25.70 20.78 -31.23
CA PRO A 378 24.60 21.63 -30.78
C PRO A 378 24.38 21.59 -29.26
N TYR A 379 24.79 20.50 -28.61
CA TYR A 379 24.61 20.26 -27.18
C TYR A 379 25.86 20.62 -26.36
N GLY A 380 26.92 21.14 -26.98
CA GLY A 380 28.19 21.40 -26.30
C GLY A 380 28.89 20.14 -25.78
N LEU A 381 28.56 18.96 -26.32
CA LEU A 381 29.11 17.68 -25.85
C LEU A 381 30.39 17.26 -26.60
N VAL A 382 30.84 18.04 -27.59
CA VAL A 382 32.15 17.88 -28.23
C VAL A 382 33.28 18.32 -27.29
N THR A 383 33.04 19.43 -26.58
CA THR A 383 33.92 19.96 -25.53
C THR A 383 33.06 20.21 -24.29
N PRO A 384 32.82 19.16 -23.49
CA PRO A 384 31.89 19.25 -22.38
C PRO A 384 32.35 20.26 -21.32
N ALA A 385 31.39 20.94 -20.69
CA ALA A 385 31.61 21.81 -19.54
C ALA A 385 32.08 21.03 -18.30
N ALA A 386 31.69 19.75 -18.19
CA ALA A 386 32.22 18.83 -17.19
C ALA A 386 32.15 17.38 -17.69
N GLU A 387 33.12 16.58 -17.29
CA GLU A 387 33.17 15.14 -17.57
C GLU A 387 33.55 14.38 -16.30
N PHE A 388 32.78 13.32 -16.01
CA PHE A 388 32.97 12.45 -14.87
C PHE A 388 33.13 11.01 -15.36
N ILE A 389 34.16 10.32 -14.87
CA ILE A 389 34.39 8.91 -15.15
C ILE A 389 34.51 8.17 -13.81
N ALA A 390 33.55 7.30 -13.54
CA ALA A 390 33.50 6.48 -12.34
C ALA A 390 34.05 5.08 -12.62
N THR A 391 34.99 4.65 -11.79
CA THR A 391 35.54 3.30 -11.76
C THR A 391 35.00 2.58 -10.53
N GLY A 392 34.43 1.40 -10.75
CA GLY A 392 33.86 0.59 -9.67
C GLY A 392 34.93 -0.13 -8.85
N ARG A 393 34.54 -0.70 -7.71
CA ARG A 393 35.42 -1.53 -6.85
C ARG A 393 36.05 -2.74 -7.56
N ASN A 394 35.54 -3.13 -8.72
CA ASN A 394 36.13 -4.17 -9.59
C ASN A 394 37.27 -3.66 -10.51
N GLY A 395 37.65 -2.39 -10.40
CA GLY A 395 38.70 -1.76 -11.20
C GLY A 395 38.29 -1.42 -12.64
N LYS A 396 37.03 -1.63 -13.04
CA LYS A 396 36.53 -1.30 -14.38
C LYS A 396 35.76 0.01 -14.38
N ILE A 397 35.80 0.72 -15.50
CA ILE A 397 34.92 1.87 -15.74
C ILE A 397 33.47 1.38 -15.65
N ALA A 398 32.74 1.95 -14.71
CA ALA A 398 31.37 1.57 -14.39
C ALA A 398 30.36 2.66 -14.80
N GLY A 399 30.84 3.87 -15.05
CA GLY A 399 29.99 4.97 -15.51
C GLY A 399 30.79 6.12 -16.11
N LYS A 400 30.16 6.80 -17.07
CA LYS A 400 30.65 8.07 -17.61
C LYS A 400 29.48 9.03 -17.78
N LEU A 401 29.70 10.28 -17.38
CA LEU A 401 28.77 11.39 -17.52
C LEU A 401 29.50 12.57 -18.17
N SER A 402 28.94 13.10 -19.25
CA SER A 402 29.41 14.32 -19.89
C SER A 402 28.31 15.36 -19.86
N ILE A 403 28.62 16.57 -19.42
CA ILE A 403 27.70 17.71 -19.33
C ILE A 403 28.17 18.77 -20.31
N GLY A 404 27.28 19.18 -21.22
CA GLY A 404 27.57 20.11 -22.30
C GLY A 404 27.09 21.54 -22.01
N SER A 405 26.54 22.19 -23.03
CA SER A 405 26.02 23.55 -22.93
C SER A 405 24.81 23.60 -21.99
N HIS A 406 24.62 24.76 -21.34
CA HIS A 406 23.56 24.99 -20.38
C HIS A 406 22.88 26.34 -20.62
N ALA A 407 21.58 26.41 -20.38
CA ALA A 407 20.75 27.61 -20.45
C ALA A 407 19.50 27.42 -19.59
N ASN A 408 18.95 28.51 -19.06
CA ASN A 408 17.68 28.49 -18.29
C ASN A 408 17.66 27.47 -17.13
N GLY A 409 18.79 27.26 -16.46
CA GLY A 409 18.91 26.32 -15.33
C GLY A 409 19.00 24.83 -15.72
N LEU A 410 19.01 24.50 -17.01
CA LEU A 410 19.19 23.14 -17.53
C LEU A 410 20.49 23.03 -18.33
N ALA A 411 21.09 21.84 -18.30
CA ALA A 411 22.26 21.49 -19.09
C ALA A 411 21.98 20.24 -19.94
N TYR A 412 22.57 20.17 -21.13
CA TYR A 412 22.56 18.93 -21.89
C TYR A 412 23.56 17.95 -21.28
N ALA A 413 23.21 16.68 -21.23
CA ALA A 413 24.08 15.64 -20.70
C ALA A 413 23.96 14.33 -21.47
N MET A 414 25.04 13.56 -21.43
CA MET A 414 25.14 12.22 -21.98
C MET A 414 25.72 11.28 -20.93
N GLY A 415 25.03 10.17 -20.70
CA GLY A 415 25.49 9.08 -19.84
C GLY A 415 25.92 7.86 -20.65
N GLN A 416 26.79 7.02 -20.10
CA GLN A 416 27.20 5.77 -20.76
C GLN A 416 26.10 4.71 -20.74
N ARG A 417 25.27 4.66 -19.67
CA ARG A 417 24.28 3.59 -19.48
C ARG A 417 22.98 3.79 -20.24
N ILE A 418 22.62 5.03 -20.54
CA ILE A 418 21.38 5.36 -21.23
C ILE A 418 21.74 6.06 -22.54
N PRO A 419 21.47 5.45 -23.70
CA PRO A 419 21.78 6.08 -24.98
C PRO A 419 20.90 7.31 -25.21
N GLY A 420 21.51 8.36 -25.74
CA GLY A 420 20.82 9.60 -26.08
C GLY A 420 21.45 10.84 -25.46
N VAL A 421 20.81 11.98 -25.72
CA VAL A 421 21.12 13.25 -25.07
C VAL A 421 19.93 13.63 -24.19
N PHE A 422 20.23 14.06 -22.98
CA PHE A 422 19.26 14.37 -21.95
C PHE A 422 19.40 15.81 -21.48
N GLN A 423 18.36 16.33 -20.85
CA GLN A 423 18.46 17.52 -20.01
C GLN A 423 18.57 17.10 -18.55
N ILE A 424 19.45 17.78 -17.83
CA ILE A 424 19.64 17.68 -16.39
C ILE A 424 19.59 19.09 -15.80
N ARG A 425 19.40 19.20 -14.48
CA ARG A 425 19.59 20.48 -13.80
C ARG A 425 21.06 20.91 -13.88
N ALA A 426 21.29 22.18 -14.20
CA ALA A 426 22.63 22.74 -14.36
C ALA A 426 23.30 23.08 -13.01
N ASP A 427 22.59 22.92 -11.89
CA ASP A 427 23.09 23.16 -10.53
C ASP A 427 24.32 22.29 -10.21
N LEU A 428 24.44 21.11 -10.82
CA LEU A 428 25.64 20.28 -10.66
C LEU A 428 26.91 21.01 -11.13
N LEU A 429 26.85 21.83 -12.20
CA LEU A 429 28.03 22.54 -12.73
C LEU A 429 28.58 23.58 -11.74
N THR A 430 27.72 24.21 -10.95
CA THR A 430 28.14 25.18 -9.91
C THR A 430 28.51 24.51 -8.59
N GLN A 431 28.21 23.22 -8.44
CA GLN A 431 28.47 22.41 -7.25
C GLN A 431 29.70 21.51 -7.41
N ILE A 432 30.45 21.61 -8.51
CA ILE A 432 31.74 20.92 -8.68
C ILE A 432 32.76 21.64 -7.79
N PRO A 433 33.27 21.00 -6.73
CA PRO A 433 34.26 21.64 -5.87
C PRO A 433 35.56 21.85 -6.64
N ALA A 434 36.18 23.02 -6.47
CA ALA A 434 37.55 23.21 -6.91
C ALA A 434 38.48 22.39 -6.02
N LYS A 435 39.65 22.01 -6.53
CA LYS A 435 40.58 21.17 -5.78
C LYS A 435 40.95 21.70 -4.39
N LYS A 436 41.06 23.03 -4.26
CA LYS A 436 41.33 23.71 -2.98
C LYS A 436 40.18 23.63 -1.97
N ASP A 437 38.94 23.53 -2.45
CA ASP A 437 37.73 23.52 -1.62
C ASP A 437 37.46 22.10 -1.06
N LEU A 438 38.18 21.09 -1.57
CA LEU A 438 38.18 19.72 -1.06
C LEU A 438 39.03 19.55 0.19
N LEU A 439 39.91 20.50 0.51
CA LEU A 439 40.80 20.40 1.65
C LEU A 439 40.02 20.59 2.95
N ALA A 440 40.31 19.77 3.95
CA ALA A 440 39.74 19.96 5.28
C ALA A 440 40.15 21.35 5.80
N LEU A 441 39.18 22.15 6.25
CA LEU A 441 39.45 23.41 6.93
C LEU A 441 40.38 23.10 8.11
N GLN A 442 41.60 23.66 8.07
CA GLN A 442 42.46 23.66 9.26
C GLN A 442 41.73 24.49 10.31
N THR A 443 41.06 23.82 11.24
CA THR A 443 40.63 24.47 12.46
C THR A 443 41.93 24.86 13.16
N GLU A 444 42.34 26.11 13.04
CA GLU A 444 43.31 26.69 13.95
C GLU A 444 42.77 26.46 15.36
N LYS A 445 43.25 25.39 16.01
CA LYS A 445 43.31 25.35 17.45
C LYS A 445 44.22 26.50 17.84
N ALA A 446 43.62 27.67 18.04
CA ALA A 446 44.20 28.71 18.87
C ALA A 446 44.31 28.14 20.29
N SER A 447 45.36 27.35 20.51
CA SER A 447 45.94 27.17 21.83
C SER A 447 46.65 28.47 22.19
N ALA A 448 45.89 29.50 22.55
CA ALA A 448 46.31 30.44 23.56
C ALA A 448 45.89 29.80 24.90
N GLY A 449 46.74 29.13 25.67
CA GLY A 449 48.16 29.36 25.84
C GLY A 449 48.40 30.37 26.96
N ARG A 450 47.96 30.01 28.18
CA ARG A 450 48.27 30.57 29.50
C ARG A 450 47.63 31.88 29.93
#